data_AF-A0A0G4GFF1-F1
#
_entry.id   AF-A0A0G4GFF1-F1
#
_cell.length_a   1.000
_cell.length_b   1.000
_cell.length_c   1.000
_cell.angle_alpha   90.00
_cell.angle_beta   90.00
_cell.angle_gamma   90.00
#
_symmetry.space_group_name_H-M   'P 1'
#
loop_
_entity.id
_entity.type
_entity.pdbx_description
1 polymer ?
#
loop_
_entity_poly.entity_id
_entity_poly.type
_entity_poly.pdbx_seq_one_letter_code
_entity_poly.pdbx_strand_id
1 'polypeptide(L)'
;AKQRCSRCKEEWYCSRECQVRDWKENNHKRLCDALAERQALQEQQKAEKEKNAGALGTLVEPGSSAAPLIQEISSDHDRKASTVSGFPAN
;
A
#
# COMPACT_ATOMS: atom_id res chain seq x y z
N ALA A 1 -4.94 21.74 11.35
CA ALA A 1 -6.10 20.96 10.89
C ALA A 1 -5.84 20.49 9.46
N LYS A 2 -6.16 19.24 9.10
CA LYS A 2 -6.16 18.78 7.70
C LYS A 2 -7.62 18.64 7.28
N GLN A 3 -8.03 19.36 6.24
CA GLN A 3 -9.41 19.39 5.76
C GLN A 3 -9.52 18.58 4.48
N ARG A 4 -10.38 17.56 4.50
CA ARG A 4 -10.76 16.84 3.28
C ARG A 4 -11.77 17.63 2.49
N CYS A 5 -11.79 17.41 1.18
CA CYS A 5 -12.89 17.88 0.36
C CYS A 5 -14.22 17.28 0.87
N SER A 6 -15.19 18.12 1.23
CA SER A 6 -16.48 17.66 1.77
C SER A 6 -17.34 16.92 0.76
N ARG A 7 -17.12 17.17 -0.55
CA ARG A 7 -17.79 16.45 -1.64
C ARG A 7 -17.15 15.10 -1.90
N CYS A 8 -15.92 15.11 -2.41
CA CYS A 8 -15.29 13.90 -2.88
C CYS A 8 -14.50 13.14 -1.82
N LYS A 9 -14.22 13.72 -0.65
CA LYS A 9 -13.51 13.11 0.50
C LYS A 9 -12.16 12.41 0.21
N GLU A 10 -11.65 12.49 -1.01
CA GLU A 10 -10.43 11.85 -1.49
C GLU A 10 -9.19 12.71 -1.20
N GLU A 11 -9.24 14.01 -1.53
CA GLU A 11 -8.09 14.90 -1.41
C GLU A 11 -8.03 15.63 -0.06
N TRP A 12 -6.82 15.83 0.44
CA TRP A 12 -6.54 16.45 1.73
C TRP A 12 -5.77 17.77 1.58
N TYR A 13 -6.28 18.80 2.25
CA TYR A 13 -5.67 20.12 2.24
C TYR A 13 -5.29 20.56 3.65
N CYS A 14 -4.21 21.33 3.76
CA CYS A 14 -3.82 21.94 5.03
C CYS A 14 -4.73 23.12 5.43
N SER A 15 -5.35 23.79 4.46
CA SER A 15 -6.27 24.92 4.68
C SER A 15 -7.31 25.03 3.56
N ARG A 16 -8.36 25.83 3.78
CA ARG A 16 -9.38 26.12 2.77
C ARG A 16 -8.80 26.86 1.56
N GLU A 17 -7.80 27.69 1.76
CA GLU A 17 -7.12 28.42 0.68
C GLU A 17 -6.44 27.46 -0.28
N CYS A 18 -5.73 26.45 0.23
CA CYS A 18 -5.12 25.41 -0.61
C CYS A 18 -6.17 24.62 -1.40
N GLN A 19 -7.32 24.32 -0.80
CA GLN A 19 -8.43 23.67 -1.50
C GLN A 19 -8.98 24.54 -2.65
N VAL A 20 -9.19 25.84 -2.43
CA VAL A 20 -9.71 26.75 -3.46
C VAL A 20 -8.69 27.00 -4.56
N ARG A 21 -7.40 27.05 -4.20
CA ARG A 21 -6.30 27.12 -5.16
C ARG A 21 -6.29 25.89 -6.05
N ASP A 22 -6.32 24.69 -5.48
CA ASP A 22 -6.38 23.43 -6.21
C ASP A 22 -7.64 23.32 -7.10
N TRP A 23 -8.76 23.88 -6.62
CA TRP A 23 -10.00 23.98 -7.39
C TRP A 23 -9.87 24.74 -8.70
N LYS A 24 -9.07 25.82 -8.69
CA LYS A 24 -8.85 26.69 -9.87
C LYS A 24 -7.63 26.28 -10.68
N GLU A 25 -6.51 25.98 -10.01
CA GLU A 25 -5.20 25.73 -10.63
C GLU A 25 -5.05 24.29 -11.11
N ASN A 26 -5.46 23.31 -10.30
CA ASN A 26 -5.33 21.88 -10.61
C ASN A 26 -6.62 21.26 -11.14
N ASN A 27 -7.61 22.08 -11.50
CA ASN A 27 -8.89 21.64 -12.06
C ASN A 27 -9.60 20.59 -11.18
N HIS A 28 -9.43 20.65 -9.85
CA HIS A 28 -10.08 19.69 -8.95
C HIS A 28 -11.58 19.63 -9.17
N LYS A 29 -12.24 20.72 -9.60
CA LYS A 29 -13.65 20.73 -10.00
C LYS A 29 -14.04 19.57 -10.93
N ARG A 30 -13.23 19.28 -11.96
CA ARG A 30 -13.54 18.25 -12.96
C ARG A 30 -13.39 16.84 -12.39
N LEU A 31 -12.41 16.67 -11.50
CA LEU A 31 -12.12 15.38 -10.86
C LEU A 31 -13.04 15.14 -9.65
N CYS A 32 -13.51 16.20 -9.00
CA CYS A 32 -14.28 16.14 -7.77
C CYS A 32 -15.54 15.29 -7.92
N ASP A 33 -16.27 15.48 -9.03
CA ASP A 33 -17.52 14.74 -9.26
C ASP A 33 -17.23 13.24 -9.50
N ALA A 34 -16.25 12.91 -10.34
CA ALA A 34 -15.84 11.52 -10.57
C ALA A 34 -15.29 10.83 -9.31
N LEU A 35 -14.55 11.56 -8.47
CA LEU A 35 -14.05 11.06 -7.19
C LEU A 35 -15.18 10.86 -6.18
N ALA A 36 -16.18 11.75 -6.17
CA ALA A 36 -17.35 11.62 -5.29
C ALA A 36 -18.17 10.37 -5.64
N GLU A 37 -18.40 10.11 -6.94
CA GLU A 37 -19.05 8.88 -7.40
C GLU A 37 -18.27 7.63 -6.98
N ARG A 38 -16.95 7.64 -7.16
CA ARG A 38 -16.09 6.52 -6.75
C ARG A 38 -16.15 6.27 -5.24
N GLN A 39 -16.10 7.32 -4.42
CA GLN A 39 -16.17 7.16 -2.96
C GLN A 39 -17.53 6.58 -2.53
N ALA A 40 -18.63 6.99 -3.16
CA ALA A 40 -19.94 6.42 -2.88
C ALA A 40 -19.98 4.91 -3.19
N LEU A 41 -19.38 4.47 -4.29
CA LEU A 41 -19.27 3.05 -4.64
C LEU A 41 -18.37 2.29 -3.66
N GLN A 42 -17.24 2.86 -3.25
CA GLN A 42 -16.31 2.24 -2.30
C GLN A 42 -16.96 2.03 -0.92
N GLU A 43 -17.78 2.98 -0.45
CA GLU A 43 -18.52 2.87 0.81
C GLU A 43 -19.51 1.70 0.75
N GLN A 44 -20.24 1.54 -0.37
CA GLN A 44 -21.16 0.41 -0.59
C GLN A 44 -20.40 -0.93 -0.60
N GLN A 45 -19.27 -1.00 -1.30
CA GLN A 45 -18.43 -2.19 -1.36
C GLN A 45 -17.85 -2.56 0.01
N LYS A 46 -17.43 -1.58 0.82
CA LYS A 46 -16.96 -1.83 2.19
C LYS A 46 -18.05 -2.39 3.07
N ALA A 47 -19.25 -1.81 3.03
CA ALA A 47 -20.39 -2.29 3.82
C ALA A 47 -20.79 -3.72 3.43
N GLU A 48 -20.63 -4.10 2.16
CA GLU A 48 -20.89 -5.47 1.70
C GLU A 48 -19.77 -6.44 2.12
N LYS A 49 -18.51 -6.02 2.02
CA LYS A 49 -17.35 -6.82 2.43
C LYS A 49 -17.32 -7.08 3.93
N GLU A 50 -17.74 -6.12 4.76
CA GLU A 50 -17.87 -6.31 6.21
C GLU A 50 -18.94 -7.37 6.55
N LYS A 51 -20.00 -7.48 5.75
CA LYS A 51 -21.02 -8.54 5.90
C LYS A 51 -20.52 -9.90 5.43
N ASN A 52 -19.65 -9.95 4.41
CA ASN A 52 -19.10 -11.20 3.86
C ASN A 52 -17.87 -11.71 4.63
N ALA A 53 -17.09 -10.84 5.27
CA ALA A 53 -15.92 -11.18 6.08
C ALA A 53 -16.27 -11.93 7.40
N GLY A 54 -17.56 -12.00 7.76
CA GLY A 54 -18.04 -12.79 8.89
C GLY A 54 -18.10 -14.31 8.67
N ALA A 55 -17.76 -14.82 7.47
CA ALA A 55 -17.90 -16.24 7.13
C ALA A 55 -16.60 -17.07 7.18
N LEU A 56 -15.42 -16.48 7.40
CA LEU A 56 -14.18 -17.27 7.53
C LEU A 56 -13.23 -16.64 8.57
N GLY A 57 -13.41 -17.06 9.83
CA GLY A 57 -12.59 -16.65 10.95
C GLY A 57 -12.77 -17.57 12.15
N THR A 58 -12.55 -18.87 11.95
CA THR A 58 -12.26 -19.79 13.05
C THR A 58 -11.09 -19.21 13.85
N LEU A 59 -11.37 -19.04 15.13
CA LEU A 59 -10.48 -18.84 16.27
C LEU A 59 -9.01 -19.21 15.99
N VAL A 60 -8.16 -18.19 15.83
CA VAL A 60 -6.72 -18.32 16.08
C VAL A 60 -6.39 -17.50 17.32
N GLU A 61 -6.17 -18.24 18.40
CA GLU A 61 -5.72 -17.81 19.71
C GLU A 61 -4.36 -17.08 19.60
N PRO A 62 -4.15 -15.91 20.22
CA PRO A 62 -2.82 -15.31 20.33
C PRO A 62 -1.99 -16.02 21.41
N GLY A 63 -1.49 -17.21 21.10
CA GLY A 63 -0.44 -17.89 21.85
C GLY A 63 0.94 -17.34 21.47
N SER A 64 1.35 -16.28 22.14
CA SER A 64 2.67 -15.66 22.04
C SER A 64 3.77 -16.58 22.61
N SER A 65 4.93 -16.56 21.95
CA SER A 65 6.26 -16.96 22.45
C SER A 65 6.69 -18.44 22.36
N ALA A 66 7.24 -18.81 21.21
CA ALA A 66 8.41 -19.69 21.15
C ALA A 66 9.36 -19.20 20.05
N ALA A 67 10.50 -18.64 20.47
CA ALA A 67 11.59 -18.24 19.58
C ALA A 67 12.21 -19.47 18.88
N PRO A 68 12.58 -19.41 17.59
CA PRO A 68 13.35 -20.48 16.99
C PRO A 68 14.82 -20.37 17.41
N LEU A 69 15.29 -21.39 18.14
CA LEU A 69 16.69 -21.66 18.44
C LEU A 69 17.33 -22.31 17.20
N ILE A 70 18.46 -21.77 16.76
CA ILE A 70 19.25 -22.18 15.59
C ILE A 70 19.86 -23.59 15.81
N GLN A 71 19.92 -24.42 14.76
CA GLN A 71 21.07 -25.34 14.55
C GLN A 71 21.24 -25.71 13.06
N GLU A 72 22.22 -25.04 12.46
CA GLU A 72 23.29 -25.53 11.56
C GLU A 72 23.04 -26.65 10.54
N ILE A 73 23.28 -26.32 9.27
CA ILE A 73 23.94 -27.24 8.34
C ILE A 73 25.02 -26.47 7.56
N SER A 74 26.28 -26.63 7.98
CA SER A 74 27.43 -26.40 7.10
C SER A 74 27.31 -27.34 5.90
N SER A 75 27.39 -26.79 4.69
CA SER A 75 27.63 -27.58 3.48
C SER A 75 28.58 -26.78 2.60
N ASP A 76 29.84 -27.21 2.65
CA ASP A 76 30.94 -26.84 1.78
C ASP A 76 30.53 -26.66 0.31
N HIS A 77 30.84 -25.47 -0.23
CA HIS A 77 31.11 -25.30 -1.66
C HIS A 77 32.50 -24.70 -1.84
N ASP A 78 33.53 -25.46 -1.44
CA ASP A 78 34.81 -25.38 -2.14
C ASP A 78 34.69 -26.18 -3.44
N ARG A 79 34.65 -25.48 -4.60
CA ARG A 79 35.39 -25.96 -5.77
C ARG A 79 35.60 -24.88 -6.85
N LYS A 80 36.82 -24.36 -6.83
CA LYS A 80 37.70 -24.02 -7.97
C LYS A 80 37.50 -22.69 -8.72
N ALA A 81 38.54 -21.87 -8.53
CA ALA A 81 39.06 -20.90 -9.48
C ALA A 81 39.14 -21.44 -10.92
N SER A 82 38.66 -20.65 -11.86
CA SER A 82 39.05 -20.71 -13.27
C SER A 82 39.45 -19.31 -13.73
N THR A 83 40.76 -19.15 -13.86
CA THR A 83 41.45 -18.22 -14.73
C THR A 83 40.87 -18.20 -16.14
N VAL A 84 40.53 -17.01 -16.66
CA VAL A 84 40.63 -16.66 -18.09
C VAL A 84 40.82 -15.13 -18.16
N SER A 85 42.06 -14.65 -18.09
CA SER A 85 42.85 -14.18 -19.24
C SER A 85 42.09 -13.27 -20.22
N GLY A 86 42.34 -11.96 -20.11
CA GLY A 86 42.71 -11.09 -21.24
C GLY A 86 41.65 -10.74 -22.29
N PHE A 87 41.21 -9.48 -22.30
CA PHE A 87 40.65 -8.81 -23.48
C PHE A 87 41.56 -7.61 -23.83
N PRO A 88 42.14 -7.54 -25.04
CA PRO A 88 42.85 -6.35 -25.49
C PRO A 88 41.85 -5.28 -25.95
N ALA A 89 42.16 -4.02 -25.61
CA ALA A 89 41.53 -2.85 -26.20
C ALA A 89 42.12 -2.62 -27.60
N ASN A 90 41.26 -2.38 -28.58
CA ASN A 90 41.60 -1.70 -29.83
C ASN A 90 40.76 -0.43 -29.88
#